data_AF-A0A2G4I0E2-F1
#
_entry.id   AF-A0A2G4I0E2-F1
#
_cell.length_a   1.000
_cell.length_b   1.000
_cell.length_c   1.000
_cell.angle_alpha   90.00
_cell.angle_beta   90.00
_cell.angle_gamma   90.00
#
_symmetry.space_group_name_H-M   'P 1'
#
loop_
_entity.id
_entity.type
_entity.pdbx_description
1 polymer ?
#
loop_
_entity_poly.entity_id
_entity_poly.type
_entity_poly.pdbx_seq_one_letter_code
_entity_poly.pdbx_strand_id
1 'polypeptide(L)'
;MQEENYNREPQEEIFSKRVRAGKRTYFFDVKATRNSDYYITITESKRSKYDDGTFVKMKIHLYKEDFNKFSDGLSETIGHVKSHLLPEYNFDEYDKPEEEQG
;
A
#
# COMPACT_ATOMS: atom_id res chain seq x y z
N MET A 1 8.58 6.72 24.80
CA MET A 1 7.14 6.60 24.47
C MET A 1 6.91 5.14 24.17
N GLN A 2 6.15 4.45 25.01
CA GLN A 2 5.99 2.99 24.97
C GLN A 2 5.15 2.62 23.75
N GLU A 3 5.69 1.78 22.87
CA GLU A 3 4.93 1.15 21.79
C GLU A 3 4.01 0.10 22.42
N GLU A 4 2.76 0.50 22.70
CA GLU A 4 1.72 -0.44 23.05
C GLU A 4 1.47 -1.36 21.86
N ASN A 5 2.04 -2.57 21.94
CA ASN A 5 1.64 -3.73 21.15
C ASN A 5 0.17 -4.06 21.49
N TYR A 6 -0.76 -3.38 20.84
CA TYR A 6 -2.13 -3.87 20.71
C TYR A 6 -2.07 -5.14 19.85
N ASN A 7 -1.95 -6.28 20.53
CA ASN A 7 -2.51 -7.55 20.06
C ASN A 7 -4.03 -7.36 19.90
N ARG A 8 -4.46 -6.60 18.89
CA ARG A 8 -5.77 -6.82 18.29
C ARG A 8 -5.64 -8.17 17.60
N GLU A 9 -6.50 -9.12 17.96
CA GLU A 9 -6.72 -10.29 17.11
C GLU A 9 -6.79 -9.82 15.66
N PRO A 10 -6.14 -10.53 14.71
CA PRO A 10 -6.15 -10.14 13.31
C PRO A 10 -7.60 -10.00 12.88
N GLN A 11 -8.06 -8.75 12.80
CA GLN A 11 -9.38 -8.42 12.33
C GLN A 11 -9.48 -9.05 10.95
N GLU A 12 -10.44 -9.97 10.76
CA GLU A 12 -10.50 -10.82 9.57
C GLU A 12 -10.35 -9.94 8.32
N GLU A 13 -9.29 -10.23 7.57
CA GLU A 13 -9.01 -9.55 6.31
C GLU A 13 -10.00 -10.07 5.28
N ILE A 14 -10.95 -9.22 4.91
CA ILE A 14 -12.04 -9.56 3.96
C ILE A 14 -11.47 -9.71 2.56
N PHE A 15 -10.49 -8.88 2.23
CA PHE A 15 -9.78 -8.87 0.96
C PHE A 15 -8.36 -8.35 1.19
N SER A 16 -7.40 -8.92 0.48
CA SER A 16 -6.03 -8.40 0.47
C SER A 16 -5.47 -8.44 -0.96
N LYS A 17 -4.82 -7.35 -1.36
CA LYS A 17 -4.02 -7.27 -2.58
C LYS A 17 -2.59 -6.94 -2.23
N ARG A 18 -1.67 -7.83 -2.59
CA ARG A 18 -0.23 -7.63 -2.52
C ARG A 18 0.32 -7.14 -3.85
N VAL A 19 1.19 -6.13 -3.81
CA VAL A 19 1.93 -5.61 -4.97
C VAL A 19 3.41 -5.56 -4.62
N ARG A 20 4.25 -6.35 -5.31
CA ARG A 20 5.71 -6.26 -5.19
C ARG A 20 6.24 -5.19 -6.15
N ALA A 21 7.22 -4.42 -5.70
CA ALA A 21 7.87 -3.38 -6.49
C ALA A 21 9.35 -3.29 -6.07
N GLY A 22 10.17 -4.24 -6.52
CA GLY A 22 11.58 -4.33 -6.15
C GLY A 22 11.77 -4.47 -4.63
N LYS A 23 12.41 -3.47 -3.99
CA LYS A 23 12.68 -3.48 -2.52
C LYS A 23 11.46 -3.13 -1.65
N ARG A 24 10.32 -2.81 -2.26
CA ARG A 24 9.06 -2.48 -1.57
C ARG A 24 8.01 -3.54 -1.83
N THR A 25 7.16 -3.77 -0.85
CA THR A 25 5.91 -4.52 -1.02
C THR A 25 4.77 -3.67 -0.46
N TYR A 26 3.76 -3.43 -1.28
CA TYR A 26 2.53 -2.77 -0.87
C TYR A 26 1.46 -3.82 -0.57
N PHE A 27 0.71 -3.60 0.50
CA PHE A 27 -0.43 -4.39 0.90
C PHE A 27 -1.64 -3.48 0.98
N PHE A 28 -2.72 -3.85 0.30
CA PHE A 28 -4.00 -3.17 0.33
C PHE A 28 -5.03 -4.12 0.93
N ASP A 29 -5.33 -3.93 2.20
CA ASP A 29 -6.17 -4.85 2.97
C ASP A 29 -7.51 -4.20 3.31
N VAL A 30 -8.62 -4.87 3.03
CA VAL A 30 -9.97 -4.46 3.44
C VAL A 30 -10.31 -5.15 4.75
N LYS A 31 -10.70 -4.37 5.75
CA LYS A 31 -11.03 -4.86 7.09
C LYS A 31 -12.38 -4.33 7.55
N ALA A 32 -13.09 -5.10 8.36
CA ALA A 32 -14.31 -4.66 9.00
C ALA A 32 -14.01 -3.95 10.33
N THR A 33 -14.75 -2.89 10.63
CA THR A 33 -14.82 -2.32 11.99
C THR A 33 -15.76 -3.16 12.85
N ARG A 34 -15.77 -2.88 14.17
CA ARG A 34 -16.72 -3.52 15.10
C ARG A 34 -18.19 -3.20 14.79
N ASN A 35 -18.46 -2.12 14.04
CA ASN A 35 -19.81 -1.68 13.68
C ASN A 35 -20.23 -2.18 12.30
N SER A 36 -19.61 -3.25 11.79
CA SER A 36 -19.85 -3.81 10.45
C SER A 36 -19.62 -2.82 9.31
N ASP A 37 -18.71 -1.87 9.51
CA ASP A 37 -18.27 -0.93 8.49
C ASP A 37 -16.95 -1.37 7.86
N TYR A 38 -16.54 -0.80 6.73
CA TYR A 38 -15.31 -1.19 6.03
C TYR A 38 -14.28 -0.07 5.98
N TYR A 39 -13.01 -0.43 6.11
CA TYR A 39 -11.88 0.48 5.93
C TYR A 39 -10.73 -0.25 5.23
N ILE A 40 -9.85 0.53 4.60
CA ILE A 40 -8.66 0.02 3.90
C ILE A 40 -7.43 0.30 4.75
N THR A 41 -6.57 -0.71 4.89
CA THR A 41 -5.21 -0.54 5.38
C THR A 41 -4.25 -0.61 4.20
N ILE A 42 -3.51 0.46 3.95
CA ILE A 42 -2.42 0.49 2.96
C ILE A 42 -1.11 0.38 3.73
N THR A 43 -0.36 -0.70 3.53
CA THR A 43 0.94 -0.88 4.16
C THR A 43 2.03 -0.91 3.11
N GLU A 44 3.03 -0.05 3.23
CA GLU A 44 4.30 -0.19 2.53
C GLU A 44 5.29 -0.91 3.46
N SER A 45 5.83 -2.05 3.03
CA SER A 45 6.98 -2.70 3.65
C SER A 45 8.21 -2.50 2.77
N LYS A 46 9.23 -1.83 3.30
CA LYS A 46 10.49 -1.54 2.60
C LYS A 46 11.65 -2.24 3.27
N ARG A 47 12.44 -2.98 2.50
CA ARG A 47 13.68 -3.59 3.02
C ARG A 47 14.66 -2.49 3.46
N SER A 48 15.17 -2.61 4.68
CA SER A 48 16.16 -1.69 5.26
C SER A 48 17.40 -1.57 4.38
N LYS A 49 18.03 -0.39 4.39
CA LYS A 49 19.25 -0.13 3.62
C LYS A 49 20.48 -0.84 4.21
N TYR A 50 20.41 -1.26 5.47
CA TYR A 50 21.54 -1.85 6.20
C TYR A 50 21.72 -3.36 5.94
N ASP A 51 20.89 -3.95 5.06
CA ASP A 51 20.89 -5.38 4.70
C ASP A 51 20.89 -6.35 5.89
N ASP A 52 20.36 -5.88 7.01
CA ASP A 52 20.21 -6.61 8.27
C ASP A 52 18.96 -7.50 8.31
N GLY A 53 18.27 -7.63 7.18
CA GLY A 53 16.98 -8.31 7.09
C GLY A 53 15.81 -7.54 7.72
N THR A 54 16.03 -6.31 8.21
CA THR A 54 14.99 -5.49 8.84
C THR A 54 14.07 -4.88 7.77
N PHE A 55 12.78 -4.76 8.08
CA PHE A 55 11.79 -4.11 7.23
C PHE A 55 11.20 -2.89 7.93
N VAL A 56 11.18 -1.75 7.23
CA VAL A 56 10.47 -0.55 7.69
C VAL A 56 9.06 -0.60 7.11
N LYS A 57 8.05 -0.54 7.99
CA LYS A 57 6.65 -0.52 7.59
C LYS A 57 6.05 0.86 7.79
N MET A 58 5.40 1.39 6.76
CA MET A 58 4.51 2.55 6.84
C MET A 58 3.08 2.07 6.65
N LYS A 59 2.16 2.52 7.50
CA LYS A 59 0.76 2.09 7.46
C LYS A 59 -0.18 3.30 7.41
N ILE A 60 -1.13 3.27 6.50
CA ILE A 60 -2.21 4.24 6.36
C ILE A 60 -3.53 3.50 6.60
N HIS A 61 -4.41 4.08 7.41
CA HIS A 61 -5.79 3.63 7.55
C HIS A 61 -6.67 4.63 6.82
N LEU A 62 -7.44 4.15 5.84
CA LEU A 62 -8.34 4.96 5.03
C LEU A 62 -9.77 4.49 5.31
N TYR A 63 -10.63 5.42 5.71
CA TYR A 63 -12.03 5.15 6.04
C TYR A 63 -12.94 5.54 4.85
N LYS A 64 -14.13 4.96 4.80
CA LYS A 64 -15.03 5.03 3.63
C LYS A 64 -15.39 6.46 3.22
N GLU A 65 -15.50 7.38 4.17
CA GLU A 65 -15.82 8.79 3.96
C GLU A 65 -14.77 9.53 3.12
N ASP A 66 -13.54 9.01 3.10
CA ASP A 66 -12.41 9.61 2.41
C ASP A 66 -12.02 8.88 1.11
N PHE A 67 -12.65 7.73 0.79
CA PHE A 67 -12.25 6.89 -0.36
C PHE A 67 -12.18 7.68 -1.66
N ASN A 68 -13.23 8.42 -1.99
CA ASN A 68 -13.27 9.18 -3.24
C ASN A 68 -12.22 10.29 -3.24
N LYS A 69 -12.16 11.12 -2.18
CA LYS A 69 -11.19 12.23 -2.09
C LYS A 69 -9.75 11.74 -2.19
N PHE A 70 -9.43 10.64 -1.51
CA PHE A 70 -8.10 10.05 -1.53
C PHE A 70 -7.77 9.44 -2.91
N SER A 71 -8.71 8.67 -3.48
CA SER A 71 -8.54 8.05 -4.80
C SER A 71 -8.36 9.09 -5.90
N ASP A 72 -9.18 10.15 -5.88
CA ASP A 72 -9.13 11.24 -6.85
C ASP A 72 -7.79 11.99 -6.73
N GLY A 73 -7.39 12.40 -5.53
CA GLY A 73 -6.13 13.10 -5.32
C GLY A 73 -4.90 12.26 -5.71
N LEU A 74 -4.93 10.95 -5.43
CA LEU A 74 -3.87 10.03 -5.84
C LEU A 74 -3.83 9.89 -7.38
N SER A 75 -4.98 9.69 -8.01
CA SER A 75 -5.09 9.49 -9.46
C SER A 75 -4.70 10.75 -10.23
N GLU A 76 -5.14 11.93 -9.79
CA GLU A 76 -4.77 13.22 -10.38
C GLU A 76 -3.26 13.46 -10.28
N THR A 77 -2.66 13.20 -9.12
CA THR A 77 -1.22 13.38 -8.92
C THR A 77 -0.41 12.45 -9.82
N ILE A 78 -0.79 11.17 -9.89
CA ILE A 78 -0.14 10.20 -10.80
C ILE A 78 -0.31 10.65 -12.26
N GLY A 79 -1.52 11.06 -12.63
CA GLY A 79 -1.83 11.56 -13.97
C GLY A 79 -0.97 12.75 -14.35
N HIS A 80 -0.81 13.73 -13.46
CA HIS A 80 0.04 14.90 -13.68
C HIS A 80 1.50 14.51 -13.92
N VAL A 81 2.05 13.60 -13.12
CA VAL A 81 3.42 13.09 -13.33
C VAL A 81 3.55 12.43 -14.71
N LYS A 82 2.65 11.53 -15.06
CA LYS A 82 2.71 10.79 -16.33
C LYS A 82 2.55 11.71 -17.56
N SER A 83 1.65 12.69 -17.49
CA SER A 83 1.30 13.52 -18.65
C SER A 83 2.14 14.78 -18.81
N HIS A 84 2.62 15.38 -17.71
CA HIS A 84 3.29 16.70 -17.77
C HIS A 84 4.77 16.63 -17.39
N LEU A 85 5.16 15.77 -16.45
CA LEU A 85 6.53 15.72 -15.97
C LEU A 85 7.37 14.66 -16.70
N LEU A 86 6.76 13.53 -17.05
CA LEU A 86 7.42 12.39 -17.69
C LEU A 86 6.60 11.82 -18.88
N PRO A 87 6.24 12.65 -19.87
CA PRO A 87 5.36 12.23 -20.98
C PRO A 87 5.96 11.15 -21.88
N GLU A 88 7.28 11.14 -22.06
CA GLU A 88 7.99 10.18 -22.93
C GLU A 88 8.48 8.94 -22.16
N TYR A 89 8.20 8.85 -20.86
CA TYR A 89 8.67 7.74 -20.04
C TYR A 89 7.75 6.52 -20.21
N ASN A 90 8.32 5.36 -20.53
CA ASN A 90 7.57 4.13 -20.66
C ASN A 90 7.29 3.49 -19.29
N PHE A 91 6.18 3.86 -18.65
CA PHE A 91 5.79 3.27 -17.36
C PHE A 91 5.39 1.79 -17.46
N ASP A 92 4.93 1.35 -18.63
CA ASP A 92 4.43 -0.01 -18.86
C ASP A 92 5.57 -1.05 -18.81
N GLU A 93 6.84 -0.61 -18.84
CA GLU A 93 7.98 -1.51 -18.65
C GLU A 93 7.98 -2.21 -17.29
N TYR A 94 7.31 -1.62 -16.30
CA TYR A 94 7.18 -2.15 -14.93
C TYR A 94 5.91 -2.96 -14.69
N ASP A 95 5.01 -3.06 -15.67
CA ASP A 95 3.80 -3.87 -15.57
C ASP A 95 4.07 -5.36 -15.78
N LYS A 96 5.32 -5.74 -16.10
CA LYS A 96 5.72 -7.13 -16.23
C LYS A 96 5.62 -7.82 -14.87
N PRO A 97 4.86 -8.93 -14.75
CA PRO A 97 4.85 -9.69 -13.51
C PRO A 97 6.29 -10.10 -13.19
N GLU A 98 6.77 -9.76 -11.99
CA GLU A 98 8.00 -10.33 -11.45
C GLU A 98 7.80 -11.86 -11.50
N GLU A 99 8.48 -12.54 -12.43
CA GLU A 99 8.51 -14.00 -12.47
C GLU A 99 8.81 -14.48 -11.05
N GLU A 100 7.93 -15.33 -10.52
CA GLU A 100 8.09 -15.94 -9.20
C GLU A 100 9.39 -16.75 -9.18
N GLN A 101 10.51 -16.11 -8.84
CA GLN A 101 11.69 -16.82 -8.38
C GLN A 101 11.31 -17.39 -7.01
N GLY A 102 11.00 -18.69 -7.02
CA GLY A 102 10.69 -19.50 -5.84
C GLY A 102 11.84 -19.62 -4.86
#